data_AF-A0A9P4K7B1-F1
#
_entry.id   AF-A0A9P4K7B1-F1
#
_cell.length_a   1.000
_cell.length_b   1.000
_cell.length_c   1.000
_cell.angle_alpha   90.00
_cell.angle_beta   90.00
_cell.angle_gamma   90.00
#
_symmetry.space_group_name_H-M   'P 1'
#
loop_
_entity.id
_entity.type
_entity.pdbx_description
1 polymer ?
#
loop_
_entity_poly.entity_id
_entity_poly.type
_entity_poly.pdbx_seq_one_letter_code
_entity_poly.pdbx_strand_id
1 'polypeptide(L)'
;MSSSRDRFSCIIASLMAIFSFISWTLFVNHLVKTAHVSQGADYWVDLARHHTYDLCYYGCNDCLDVDRIEEACLMTRKVNIPGVYCDASKIWTWADRYPLECLVAVGNVYKYKVLWWKKFWLGALWLLNTLSVGVYKIVYAISESILERTQYRPVPWRRRNSSTPLLAALTVSILTATVFPSAAAYRCTQMSPAYDQHFINADGSLYGVIHGWLSNCYDESYLCGESCSIATSSDGRKSCDPIWCPLPRLDKPTSYYVDSAAHRVMSCGFRLIKTVPGLVDKRIANPRIEGKLWVKISVNHFNGSDNVFEQVQCLYDMVEPP
;
A
#
# COMPACT_ATOMS: atom_id res chain seq x y z
N MET A 1 -35.47 20.25 -50.95
CA MET A 1 -35.16 21.30 -49.94
C MET A 1 -34.80 20.75 -48.54
N SER A 2 -34.47 19.46 -48.38
CA SER A 2 -34.11 18.88 -47.05
C SER A 2 -32.67 19.20 -46.60
N SER A 3 -31.72 19.27 -47.53
CA SER A 3 -30.28 19.33 -47.24
C SER A 3 -29.81 20.57 -46.43
N SER A 4 -30.52 21.70 -46.51
CA SER A 4 -30.16 22.91 -45.77
C SER A 4 -30.54 22.84 -44.28
N ARG A 5 -31.61 22.10 -43.94
CA ARG A 5 -32.12 22.01 -42.56
C ARG A 5 -31.23 21.09 -41.71
N ASP A 6 -30.70 20.03 -42.34
CA ASP A 6 -29.81 19.06 -41.71
C ASP A 6 -28.43 19.67 -41.38
N ARG A 7 -27.88 20.51 -42.27
CA ARG A 7 -26.61 21.22 -42.01
C ARG A 7 -26.72 22.21 -40.84
N PHE A 8 -27.86 22.92 -40.74
CA PHE A 8 -28.07 23.91 -39.69
C PHE A 8 -28.20 23.26 -38.30
N SER A 9 -28.90 22.12 -38.23
CA SER A 9 -29.04 21.33 -37.00
C SER A 9 -27.68 20.81 -36.51
N CYS A 10 -26.82 20.36 -37.43
CA CYS A 10 -25.50 19.83 -37.12
C CYS A 10 -24.55 20.91 -36.56
N ILE A 11 -24.60 22.14 -37.09
CA ILE A 11 -23.82 23.28 -36.59
C ILE A 11 -24.24 23.65 -35.17
N ILE A 12 -25.55 23.71 -34.90
CA ILE A 12 -26.07 24.04 -33.55
C ILE A 12 -25.67 22.97 -32.53
N ALA A 13 -25.77 21.68 -32.89
CA ALA A 13 -25.36 20.58 -32.01
C ALA A 13 -23.85 20.63 -31.68
N SER A 14 -23.01 20.95 -32.67
CA SER A 14 -21.56 21.11 -32.47
C SER A 14 -21.23 22.27 -31.52
N LEU A 15 -21.88 23.42 -31.68
CA LEU A 15 -21.69 24.58 -30.81
C LEU A 15 -22.11 24.29 -29.36
N MET A 16 -23.23 23.59 -29.15
CA MET A 16 -23.69 23.18 -27.82
C MET A 16 -22.72 22.20 -27.16
N ALA A 17 -22.14 21.28 -27.92
CA ALA A 17 -21.12 20.35 -27.42
C ALA A 17 -19.84 21.09 -27.00
N ILE A 18 -19.37 22.06 -27.80
CA ILE A 18 -18.20 22.88 -27.47
C ILE A 18 -18.47 23.72 -26.22
N PHE A 19 -19.63 24.35 -26.12
CA PHE A 19 -19.98 25.15 -24.94
C PHE A 19 -20.09 24.30 -23.67
N SER A 20 -20.72 23.12 -23.77
CA SER A 20 -20.78 22.15 -22.66
C SER A 20 -19.38 21.71 -22.24
N PHE A 21 -18.49 21.43 -23.20
CA PHE A 21 -17.10 21.09 -22.93
C PHE A 21 -16.38 22.23 -22.20
N ILE A 22 -16.43 23.45 -22.72
CA ILE A 22 -15.80 24.62 -22.09
C ILE A 22 -16.36 24.85 -20.68
N SER A 23 -17.68 24.81 -20.50
CA SER A 23 -18.32 24.97 -19.20
C SER A 23 -17.86 23.92 -18.19
N TRP A 24 -17.79 22.65 -18.59
CA TRP A 24 -17.28 21.57 -17.74
C TRP A 24 -15.81 21.77 -17.36
N THR A 25 -14.97 22.12 -18.33
CA THR A 25 -13.53 22.33 -18.08
C THR A 25 -13.30 23.48 -17.09
N LEU A 26 -14.04 24.58 -17.22
CA LEU A 26 -14.02 25.69 -16.27
C LEU A 26 -14.53 25.26 -14.89
N PHE A 27 -15.60 24.48 -14.83
CA PHE A 27 -16.16 23.95 -13.59
C PHE A 27 -15.14 23.06 -12.84
N VAL A 28 -14.54 22.08 -13.52
CA VAL A 28 -13.54 21.21 -12.88
C VAL A 28 -12.29 21.99 -12.47
N ASN A 29 -11.83 22.94 -13.29
CA ASN A 29 -10.71 23.81 -12.92
C ASN A 29 -11.02 24.62 -11.65
N HIS A 30 -12.24 25.17 -11.55
CA HIS A 30 -12.68 25.87 -10.35
C HIS A 30 -12.69 24.95 -9.12
N LEU A 31 -13.20 23.72 -9.25
CA LEU A 31 -13.19 22.74 -8.16
C LEU A 31 -11.77 22.38 -7.70
N VAL A 32 -10.84 22.14 -8.63
CA VAL A 32 -9.44 21.82 -8.31
C VAL A 32 -8.75 23.01 -7.64
N LYS A 33 -8.99 24.24 -8.11
CA LYS A 33 -8.38 25.46 -7.55
C LYS A 33 -8.91 25.79 -6.15
N THR A 34 -10.20 25.60 -5.90
CA THR A 34 -10.85 25.89 -4.61
C THR A 34 -10.78 24.72 -3.63
N ALA A 35 -10.17 23.60 -4.03
CA ALA A 35 -9.98 22.44 -3.18
C ALA A 35 -9.13 22.79 -1.95
N HIS A 36 -9.76 22.73 -0.79
CA HIS A 36 -9.14 22.84 0.52
C HIS A 36 -9.51 21.61 1.37
N VAL A 37 -8.84 21.45 2.51
CA VAL A 37 -9.19 20.47 3.54
C VAL A 37 -9.91 21.19 4.67
N SER A 38 -10.97 20.61 5.20
CA SER A 38 -11.82 21.22 6.23
C SER A 38 -11.27 21.08 7.64
N GLN A 39 -10.31 20.17 7.84
CA GLN A 39 -9.68 19.89 9.13
C GLN A 39 -8.75 21.05 9.56
N GLY A 40 -8.91 21.48 10.82
CA GLY A 40 -8.10 22.52 11.45
C GLY A 40 -6.65 22.12 11.70
N ALA A 41 -5.82 23.07 12.16
CA ALA A 41 -4.39 22.84 12.39
C ALA A 41 -4.13 21.74 13.43
N ASP A 42 -4.91 21.71 14.51
CA ASP A 42 -4.75 20.76 15.61
C ASP A 42 -4.90 19.31 15.15
N TYR A 43 -5.81 19.04 14.21
CA TYR A 43 -5.98 17.71 13.62
C TYR A 43 -4.69 17.21 12.95
N TRP A 44 -3.96 18.07 12.25
CA TRP A 44 -2.75 17.68 11.53
C TRP A 44 -1.56 17.51 12.48
N VAL A 45 -1.49 18.32 13.53
CA VAL A 45 -0.51 18.20 14.61
C VAL A 45 -0.72 16.88 15.35
N ASP A 46 -1.97 16.56 15.70
CA ASP A 46 -2.35 15.30 16.34
C ASP A 46 -2.04 14.09 15.45
N LEU A 47 -2.36 14.19 14.16
CA LEU A 47 -2.01 13.17 13.18
C LEU A 47 -0.49 12.96 13.09
N ALA A 48 0.30 14.03 13.04
CA ALA A 48 1.76 13.95 13.03
C ALA A 48 2.31 13.31 14.31
N ARG A 49 1.73 13.64 15.46
CA ARG A 49 2.09 13.05 16.74
C ARG A 49 1.87 11.55 16.73
N HIS A 50 0.66 11.10 16.43
CA HIS A 50 0.29 9.69 16.55
C HIS A 50 0.78 8.81 15.39
N HIS A 51 0.74 9.30 14.15
CA HIS A 51 1.07 8.50 12.97
C HIS A 51 2.53 8.61 12.54
N THR A 52 3.31 9.54 13.11
CA THR A 52 4.73 9.69 12.77
C THR A 52 5.61 9.57 14.00
N TYR A 53 5.45 10.44 14.99
CA TYR A 53 6.35 10.47 16.15
C TYR A 53 6.13 9.27 17.06
N ASP A 54 4.90 9.01 17.48
CA ASP A 54 4.57 7.85 18.32
C ASP A 54 4.92 6.54 17.64
N LEU A 55 4.59 6.42 16.35
CA LEU A 55 4.95 5.25 15.56
C LEU A 55 6.47 5.09 15.48
N CYS A 56 7.24 6.17 15.34
CA CYS A 56 8.70 6.10 15.35
C CYS A 56 9.29 5.77 16.73
N TYR A 57 8.71 6.28 17.83
CA TYR A 57 9.19 6.07 19.19
C TYR A 57 8.80 4.71 19.77
N TYR A 58 7.52 4.39 19.71
CA TYR A 58 6.95 3.20 20.34
C TYR A 58 6.80 2.03 19.36
N GLY A 59 7.00 2.27 18.06
CA GLY A 59 6.81 1.25 17.05
C GLY A 59 5.35 0.86 16.98
N CYS A 60 5.11 -0.43 16.80
CA CYS A 60 3.78 -1.02 16.84
C CYS A 60 3.75 -2.20 17.81
N ASN A 61 2.55 -2.57 18.25
CA ASN A 61 2.33 -3.84 18.95
C ASN A 61 1.89 -4.87 17.92
N ASP A 62 2.77 -5.83 17.68
CA ASP A 62 2.57 -7.03 16.89
C ASP A 62 2.05 -6.78 15.47
N CYS A 63 2.46 -5.66 14.85
CA CYS A 63 2.01 -5.30 13.52
C CYS A 63 2.75 -6.07 12.42
N LEU A 64 2.03 -6.44 11.37
CA LEU A 64 2.61 -7.09 10.19
C LEU A 64 3.41 -6.14 9.30
N ASP A 65 3.14 -4.83 9.40
CA ASP A 65 3.71 -3.80 8.54
C ASP A 65 4.76 -2.97 9.28
N VAL A 66 5.88 -3.64 9.60
CA VAL A 66 7.03 -3.02 10.28
C VAL A 66 7.70 -1.92 9.46
N ASP A 67 7.51 -1.94 8.13
CA ASP A 67 8.10 -0.97 7.22
C ASP A 67 7.51 0.44 7.44
N ARG A 68 6.27 0.53 7.93
CA ARG A 68 5.67 1.82 8.34
C ARG A 68 6.42 2.50 9.47
N ILE A 69 7.09 1.75 10.34
CA ILE A 69 7.87 2.31 11.45
C ILE A 69 9.09 3.06 10.87
N GLU A 70 9.79 2.45 9.89
CA GLU A 70 10.90 3.09 9.21
C GLU A 70 10.44 4.30 8.39
N GLU A 71 9.32 4.19 7.66
CA GLU A 71 8.74 5.32 6.91
C GLU A 71 8.41 6.50 7.84
N ALA A 72 7.81 6.22 9.01
CA ALA A 72 7.48 7.24 10.00
C ALA A 72 8.74 7.96 10.50
N CYS A 73 9.77 7.21 10.92
CA CYS A 73 11.04 7.82 11.35
C CYS A 73 11.70 8.63 10.23
N LEU A 74 11.71 8.12 8.99
CA LEU A 74 12.25 8.83 7.83
C LEU A 74 11.49 10.11 7.52
N MET A 75 10.17 10.14 7.73
CA MET A 75 9.37 11.35 7.54
C MET A 75 9.80 12.47 8.50
N THR A 76 10.09 12.14 9.76
CA THR A 76 10.59 13.13 10.73
C THR A 76 11.94 13.72 10.32
N ARG A 77 12.86 12.89 9.80
CA ARG A 77 14.18 13.30 9.32
C ARG A 77 14.11 14.22 8.09
N LYS A 78 13.08 14.09 7.25
CA LYS A 78 12.91 14.93 6.05
C LYS A 78 12.52 16.37 6.38
N VAL A 79 12.01 16.62 7.58
CA VAL A 79 11.62 17.96 8.03
C VAL A 79 12.84 18.64 8.65
N ASN A 80 13.24 19.77 8.06
CA ASN A 80 14.34 20.58 8.56
C ASN A 80 13.82 21.96 8.99
N ILE A 81 13.87 22.24 10.29
CA ILE A 81 13.51 23.54 10.86
C ILE A 81 14.77 24.13 11.48
N PRO A 82 15.22 25.33 11.06
CA PRO A 82 16.41 25.95 11.60
C PRO A 82 16.34 26.08 13.13
N GLY A 83 17.35 25.55 13.83
CA GLY A 83 17.44 25.62 15.29
C GLY A 83 16.61 24.58 16.06
N VAL A 84 15.88 23.68 15.39
CA VAL A 84 15.08 22.63 16.05
C VAL A 84 15.42 21.26 15.46
N TYR A 85 15.72 20.28 16.32
CA TYR A 85 15.94 18.90 15.90
C TYR A 85 14.61 18.16 15.77
N CYS A 86 14.21 17.84 14.53
CA CYS A 86 12.98 17.09 14.25
C CYS A 86 13.20 15.60 14.00
N ASP A 87 14.44 15.11 13.90
CA ASP A 87 14.69 13.69 13.64
C ASP A 87 14.35 12.86 14.89
N ALA A 88 13.20 12.19 14.87
CA ALA A 88 12.73 11.34 15.96
C ALA A 88 13.74 10.24 16.31
N SER A 89 14.50 9.72 15.34
CA SER A 89 15.55 8.72 15.62
C SER A 89 16.72 9.27 16.43
N LYS A 90 16.84 10.59 16.59
CA LYS A 90 17.88 11.25 17.40
C LYS A 90 17.38 11.78 18.74
N ILE A 91 16.09 12.06 18.88
CA ILE A 91 15.52 12.68 20.09
C ILE A 91 14.59 11.76 20.89
N TRP A 92 14.53 10.46 20.55
CA TRP A 92 13.62 9.49 21.15
C TRP A 92 13.78 9.30 22.68
N THR A 93 14.96 9.60 23.22
CA THR A 93 15.27 9.57 24.66
C THR A 93 14.99 10.88 25.38
N TRP A 94 14.73 11.97 24.67
CA TRP A 94 14.53 13.29 25.28
C TRP A 94 13.23 13.35 26.09
N ALA A 95 13.22 14.20 27.13
CA ALA A 95 12.02 14.48 27.90
C ALA A 95 10.97 15.22 27.06
N ASP A 96 11.39 16.26 26.33
CA ASP A 96 10.56 16.97 25.36
C ASP A 96 10.85 16.47 23.94
N ARG A 97 10.28 15.30 23.63
CA ARG A 97 10.43 14.64 22.32
C ARG A 97 9.31 14.97 21.33
N TYR A 98 8.53 16.02 21.56
CA TYR A 98 7.48 16.44 20.62
C TYR A 98 7.53 17.95 20.36
N PRO A 99 8.61 18.48 19.74
CA PRO A 99 8.68 19.91 19.44
C PRO A 99 7.50 20.34 18.56
N LEU A 100 6.77 21.36 19.01
CA LEU A 100 5.54 21.80 18.36
C LEU A 100 5.79 22.24 16.90
N GLU A 101 6.92 22.91 16.66
CA GLU A 101 7.35 23.35 15.33
C GLU A 101 7.49 22.16 14.38
N CYS A 102 8.09 21.08 14.87
CA CYS A 102 8.28 19.86 14.09
C CYS A 102 6.95 19.14 13.83
N LEU A 103 6.04 19.10 14.81
CA LEU A 103 4.70 18.53 14.62
C LEU A 103 3.88 19.31 13.59
N VAL A 104 3.93 20.64 13.64
CA VAL A 104 3.26 21.50 12.65
C VAL A 104 3.83 21.26 11.25
N ALA A 105 5.15 21.16 11.12
CA ALA A 105 5.79 20.92 9.83
C ALA A 105 5.46 19.53 9.25
N VAL A 106 5.52 18.46 10.05
CA VAL A 106 5.09 17.12 9.64
C VAL A 106 3.58 17.10 9.32
N GLY A 107 2.75 17.76 10.14
CA GLY A 107 1.31 17.91 9.89
C GLY A 107 1.01 18.58 8.55
N ASN A 108 1.79 19.58 8.16
CA ASN A 108 1.69 20.22 6.84
C ASN A 108 2.04 19.27 5.69
N VAL A 109 2.96 18.32 5.88
CA VAL A 109 3.25 17.27 4.89
C VAL A 109 2.01 16.40 4.66
N TYR A 110 1.33 15.96 5.72
CA TYR A 110 0.08 15.20 5.59
C TYR A 110 -1.03 16.01 4.93
N LYS A 111 -1.22 17.25 5.36
CA LYS A 111 -2.20 18.16 4.77
C LYS A 111 -1.97 18.33 3.27
N TYR A 112 -0.71 18.53 2.86
CA TYR A 112 -0.34 18.63 1.45
C TYR A 112 -0.63 17.33 0.69
N LYS A 113 -0.29 16.16 1.25
CA LYS A 113 -0.55 14.85 0.62
C LYS A 113 -2.05 14.63 0.39
N VAL A 114 -2.89 14.95 1.38
CA VAL A 114 -4.36 14.84 1.28
C VAL A 114 -4.92 15.82 0.25
N LEU A 115 -4.44 17.07 0.24
CA LEU A 115 -4.82 18.08 -0.76
C LEU A 115 -4.45 17.63 -2.17
N TRP A 116 -3.25 17.12 -2.34
CA TRP A 116 -2.76 16.63 -3.63
C TRP A 116 -3.63 15.48 -4.13
N TRP A 117 -3.94 14.50 -3.28
CA TRP A 117 -4.82 13.38 -3.63
C TRP A 117 -6.24 13.85 -3.99
N LYS A 118 -6.81 14.77 -3.22
CA LYS A 118 -8.13 15.37 -3.52
C LYS A 118 -8.12 16.09 -4.88
N LYS A 119 -7.09 16.89 -5.15
CA LYS A 119 -6.92 17.58 -6.44
C LYS A 119 -6.70 16.61 -7.60
N PHE A 120 -5.97 15.52 -7.36
CA PHE A 120 -5.75 14.46 -8.35
C PHE A 120 -7.08 13.80 -8.75
N TRP A 121 -7.90 13.37 -7.79
CA TRP A 121 -9.22 12.78 -8.09
C TRP A 121 -10.20 13.76 -8.73
N LEU A 122 -10.22 15.02 -8.30
CA LEU A 122 -10.99 16.06 -8.98
C LEU A 122 -10.48 16.28 -10.41
N GLY A 123 -9.16 16.19 -10.62
CA GLY A 123 -8.53 16.21 -11.94
C GLY A 123 -8.94 15.03 -12.82
N ALA A 124 -9.21 13.86 -12.25
CA ALA A 124 -9.71 12.71 -13.02
C ALA A 124 -11.11 12.96 -13.64
N LEU A 125 -11.89 13.92 -13.12
CA LEU A 125 -13.18 14.32 -13.73
C LEU A 125 -13.02 14.89 -15.14
N TRP A 126 -11.82 15.32 -15.54
CA TRP A 126 -11.53 15.69 -16.93
C TRP A 126 -11.68 14.51 -17.89
N LEU A 127 -11.36 13.29 -17.44
CA LEU A 127 -11.46 12.06 -18.24
C LEU A 127 -12.91 11.66 -18.50
N LEU A 128 -13.85 11.99 -17.61
CA LEU A 128 -15.27 11.70 -17.83
C LEU A 128 -15.83 12.46 -19.04
N ASN A 129 -15.35 13.68 -19.29
CA ASN A 129 -15.82 14.46 -20.43
C ASN A 129 -15.29 13.90 -21.76
N THR A 130 -13.99 13.58 -21.83
CA THR A 130 -13.41 12.96 -23.03
C THR A 130 -14.08 11.62 -23.35
N LEU A 131 -14.39 10.81 -22.33
CA LEU A 131 -15.17 9.58 -22.48
C LEU A 131 -16.60 9.87 -22.97
N SER A 132 -17.27 10.90 -22.46
CA SER A 132 -18.63 11.25 -22.91
C SER A 132 -18.70 11.65 -24.38
N VAL A 133 -17.72 12.40 -24.89
CA VAL A 133 -17.62 12.77 -26.31
C VAL A 133 -17.33 11.55 -27.18
N GLY A 134 -16.46 10.65 -26.72
CA GLY A 134 -16.16 9.38 -27.38
C GLY A 134 -17.40 8.47 -27.47
N VAL A 135 -18.13 8.31 -26.37
CA VAL A 135 -19.37 7.54 -26.32
C VAL A 135 -20.43 8.16 -27.24
N TYR A 136 -20.61 9.48 -27.23
CA TYR A 136 -21.53 10.17 -28.14
C TYR A 136 -21.21 9.89 -29.61
N LYS A 137 -19.94 9.98 -30.01
CA LYS A 137 -19.48 9.66 -31.38
C LYS A 137 -19.78 8.21 -31.77
N ILE A 138 -19.55 7.26 -30.86
CA ILE A 138 -19.82 5.83 -31.08
C ILE A 138 -21.33 5.59 -31.23
N VAL A 139 -22.15 6.14 -30.33
CA VAL A 139 -23.61 6.00 -30.37
C VAL A 139 -24.17 6.61 -31.66
N TYR A 140 -23.69 7.79 -32.06
CA TYR A 140 -24.09 8.43 -33.31
C TYR A 140 -23.76 7.54 -34.52
N ALA A 141 -22.53 7.03 -34.62
CA ALA A 141 -22.11 6.15 -35.72
C ALA A 141 -22.92 4.84 -35.79
N ILE A 142 -23.24 4.24 -34.64
CA ILE A 142 -24.09 3.04 -34.56
C ILE A 142 -25.51 3.38 -35.01
N SER A 143 -26.07 4.50 -34.55
CA SER A 143 -27.45 4.91 -34.90
C SER A 143 -27.60 5.19 -36.39
N GLU A 144 -26.61 5.82 -37.03
CA GLU A 144 -26.58 6.08 -38.47
C GLU A 144 -26.51 4.76 -39.26
N SER A 145 -25.64 3.84 -38.83
CA SER A 145 -25.53 2.49 -39.42
C SER A 145 -26.83 1.67 -39.31
N ILE A 146 -27.60 1.85 -38.23
CA ILE A 146 -28.90 1.19 -38.04
C ILE A 146 -29.97 1.85 -38.92
N LEU A 147 -29.98 3.19 -39.01
CA LEU A 147 -30.97 3.92 -39.79
C LEU A 147 -30.85 3.60 -41.30
N GLU A 148 -29.62 3.55 -41.82
CA GLU A 148 -29.35 3.12 -43.19
C GLU A 148 -29.84 1.69 -43.46
N ARG A 149 -29.67 0.77 -42.48
CA ARG A 149 -30.19 -0.60 -42.58
C ARG A 149 -31.72 -0.67 -42.59
N THR A 150 -32.41 0.23 -41.90
CA THR A 150 -33.88 0.27 -41.90
C THR A 150 -34.49 0.85 -43.19
N GLN A 151 -33.75 1.66 -43.94
CA GLN A 151 -34.23 2.24 -45.21
C GLN A 151 -34.06 1.32 -46.43
N TYR A 152 -33.27 0.24 -46.30
CA TYR A 152 -33.13 -0.82 -47.29
C TYR A 152 -33.84 -2.12 -46.87
N ARG A 153 -35.17 -2.10 -46.80
CA ARG A 153 -35.98 -3.33 -46.91
C ARG A 153 -36.86 -3.28 -48.18
N PRO A 154 -36.34 -3.64 -49.36
CA PRO A 154 -37.20 -4.15 -50.41
C PRO A 154 -37.82 -5.48 -49.94
N VAL A 155 -39.12 -5.61 -50.19
CA VAL A 155 -39.95 -6.81 -49.98
C VAL A 155 -39.25 -8.06 -50.57
N PRO A 156 -39.20 -9.21 -49.87
CA PRO A 156 -38.43 -10.36 -50.32
C PRO A 156 -39.18 -11.14 -51.41
N TRP A 157 -38.59 -11.24 -52.59
CA TRP A 157 -38.82 -12.35 -53.51
C TRP A 157 -37.53 -13.17 -53.69
N ARG A 158 -37.63 -14.44 -53.28
CA ARG A 158 -37.01 -15.63 -53.89
C ARG A 158 -35.48 -15.77 -53.94
N ARG A 159 -35.01 -16.66 -53.03
CA ARG A 159 -34.15 -17.84 -53.27
C ARG A 159 -32.67 -17.66 -53.64
N ARG A 160 -31.86 -18.20 -52.70
CA ARG A 160 -30.58 -18.92 -52.80
C ARG A 160 -29.25 -18.16 -52.68
N ASN A 161 -28.43 -18.79 -51.84
CA ASN A 161 -26.98 -18.90 -51.80
C ASN A 161 -26.18 -17.85 -51.01
N SER A 162 -25.96 -18.23 -49.75
CA SER A 162 -24.65 -18.43 -49.12
C SER A 162 -23.56 -17.40 -49.42
N SER A 163 -23.34 -16.48 -48.49
CA SER A 163 -22.04 -16.27 -47.85
C SER A 163 -22.22 -15.23 -46.75
N THR A 164 -22.28 -15.70 -45.51
CA THR A 164 -22.19 -14.87 -44.31
C THR A 164 -20.75 -14.43 -44.10
N PRO A 165 -20.47 -13.14 -43.83
CA PRO A 165 -19.32 -12.79 -43.02
C PRO A 165 -19.83 -12.51 -41.59
N LEU A 166 -19.52 -13.45 -40.70
CA LEU A 166 -19.63 -13.28 -39.26
C LEU A 166 -18.62 -12.19 -38.84
N LEU A 167 -19.15 -11.04 -38.42
CA LEU A 167 -18.47 -10.10 -37.53
C LEU A 167 -18.27 -10.82 -36.19
N ALA A 168 -17.14 -11.50 -36.03
CA ALA A 168 -16.72 -12.09 -34.77
C ALA A 168 -15.66 -11.18 -34.13
N ALA A 169 -16.10 -10.51 -33.07
CA ALA A 169 -15.35 -10.20 -31.87
C ALA A 169 -13.91 -9.67 -32.02
N LEU A 170 -13.77 -8.35 -31.83
CA LEU A 170 -12.56 -7.74 -31.27
C LEU A 170 -12.31 -8.34 -29.87
N THR A 171 -11.51 -9.40 -29.79
CA THR A 171 -10.97 -9.90 -28.52
C THR A 171 -9.75 -9.07 -28.14
N VAL A 172 -9.92 -8.22 -27.14
CA VAL A 172 -8.82 -7.54 -26.44
C VAL A 172 -8.03 -8.62 -25.70
N SER A 173 -6.90 -9.04 -26.26
CA SER A 173 -5.94 -9.93 -25.60
C SER A 173 -5.22 -9.14 -24.50
N ILE A 174 -5.71 -9.24 -23.27
CA ILE A 174 -4.97 -8.84 -22.08
C ILE A 174 -3.88 -9.89 -21.89
N LEU A 175 -2.64 -9.59 -22.30
CA LEU A 175 -1.47 -10.37 -21.90
C LEU A 175 -1.27 -10.19 -20.39
N THR A 176 -1.82 -11.11 -19.60
CA THR A 176 -1.37 -11.32 -18.22
C THR A 176 -0.01 -12.00 -18.27
N ALA A 177 1.06 -11.20 -18.21
CA ALA A 177 2.38 -11.70 -17.90
C ALA A 177 2.40 -12.16 -16.43
N THR A 178 2.02 -13.42 -16.19
CA THR A 178 2.31 -14.08 -14.92
C THR A 178 3.79 -14.44 -14.93
N VAL A 179 4.61 -13.44 -14.63
CA VAL A 179 5.98 -13.68 -14.13
C VAL A 179 5.76 -14.32 -12.77
N PHE A 180 5.78 -15.65 -12.71
CA PHE A 180 5.81 -16.36 -11.42
C PHE A 180 7.11 -15.96 -10.73
N PRO A 181 7.06 -15.19 -9.62
CA PRO A 181 8.25 -14.99 -8.82
C PRO A 181 8.67 -16.35 -8.28
N SER A 182 9.97 -16.64 -8.30
CA SER A 182 10.55 -17.65 -7.41
C SER A 182 10.00 -17.44 -6.01
N ALA A 183 9.49 -18.49 -5.38
CA ALA A 183 8.80 -18.42 -4.09
C ALA A 183 9.72 -17.83 -3.01
N ALA A 184 9.67 -16.50 -2.86
CA ALA A 184 10.26 -15.80 -1.75
C ALA A 184 9.35 -16.03 -0.55
N ALA A 185 9.92 -16.48 0.57
CA ALA A 185 9.16 -16.63 1.80
C ALA A 185 8.51 -15.28 2.18
N TYR A 186 7.23 -15.29 2.57
CA TYR A 186 6.43 -14.13 2.96
C TYR A 186 6.09 -14.18 4.45
N ARG A 187 5.62 -13.07 5.04
CA ARG A 187 5.26 -13.01 6.47
C ARG A 187 4.01 -13.85 6.73
N CYS A 188 4.08 -14.79 7.68
CA CYS A 188 2.90 -15.58 8.06
C CYS A 188 1.94 -14.76 8.93
N THR A 189 0.65 -15.09 8.84
CA THR A 189 -0.35 -14.65 9.82
C THR A 189 -0.70 -15.83 10.72
N GLN A 190 -0.55 -15.67 12.04
CA GLN A 190 -1.08 -16.59 13.08
C GLN A 190 -0.49 -18.02 13.10
N MET A 191 0.64 -18.29 12.42
CA MET A 191 1.26 -19.62 12.41
C MET A 191 2.26 -19.86 13.56
N SER A 192 2.75 -18.80 14.20
CA SER A 192 3.67 -18.88 15.34
C SER A 192 3.22 -17.87 16.41
N PRO A 193 3.14 -18.26 17.69
CA PRO A 193 2.83 -17.32 18.76
C PRO A 193 3.99 -16.33 18.96
N ALA A 194 3.70 -15.19 19.56
CA ALA A 194 4.73 -14.26 20.01
C ALA A 194 5.70 -14.97 20.98
N TYR A 195 6.96 -14.55 20.95
CA TYR A 195 8.03 -15.14 21.77
C TYR A 195 8.87 -14.03 22.40
N ASP A 196 9.13 -14.17 23.70
CA ASP A 196 9.87 -13.20 24.50
C ASP A 196 11.15 -13.81 25.03
N GLN A 197 12.27 -13.10 24.84
CA GLN A 197 13.53 -13.40 25.48
C GLN A 197 13.97 -12.21 26.34
N HIS A 198 14.12 -12.46 27.64
CA HIS A 198 14.54 -11.46 28.61
C HIS A 198 16.06 -11.35 28.70
N PHE A 199 16.55 -10.16 29.04
CA PHE A 199 17.97 -9.91 29.24
C PHE A 199 18.22 -8.89 30.36
N ILE A 200 19.41 -8.93 30.94
CA ILE A 200 19.84 -8.07 32.04
C ILE A 200 21.32 -7.74 31.96
N ASN A 201 21.72 -6.55 32.41
CA ASN A 201 23.11 -6.17 32.52
C ASN A 201 23.78 -6.84 33.75
N ALA A 202 25.10 -6.70 33.86
CA ALA A 202 25.86 -7.30 34.96
C ALA A 202 25.43 -6.82 36.35
N ASP A 203 25.04 -5.53 36.46
CA ASP A 203 24.69 -4.90 37.74
C ASP A 203 23.23 -5.10 38.13
N GLY A 204 22.40 -5.68 37.25
CA GLY A 204 20.98 -5.88 37.47
C GLY A 204 20.09 -4.64 37.34
N SER A 205 20.68 -3.47 37.08
CA SER A 205 20.00 -2.18 37.02
C SER A 205 19.27 -1.92 35.70
N LEU A 206 19.75 -2.50 34.60
CA LEU A 206 19.23 -2.35 33.26
C LEU A 206 18.82 -3.72 32.73
N TYR A 207 17.54 -3.86 32.40
CA TYR A 207 16.98 -5.10 31.88
C TYR A 207 15.94 -4.81 30.81
N GLY A 208 15.68 -5.82 29.99
CA GLY A 208 14.80 -5.65 28.84
C GLY A 208 14.23 -6.95 28.33
N VAL A 209 13.49 -6.81 27.23
CA VAL A 209 12.84 -7.90 26.52
C VAL A 209 13.09 -7.74 25.03
N ILE A 210 13.42 -8.85 24.39
CA ILE A 210 13.38 -9.03 22.94
C ILE A 210 12.06 -9.71 22.65
N HIS A 211 11.14 -8.96 22.06
CA HIS A 211 9.81 -9.42 21.74
C HIS A 211 9.71 -9.68 20.23
N GLY A 212 9.48 -10.92 19.84
CA GLY A 212 9.19 -11.28 18.46
C GLY A 212 7.71 -11.62 18.29
N TRP A 213 7.16 -11.30 17.12
CA TRP A 213 5.78 -11.65 16.74
C TRP A 213 5.61 -12.04 15.27
N LEU A 214 6.67 -11.88 14.46
CA LEU A 214 6.66 -12.24 13.05
C LEU A 214 7.29 -13.62 12.84
N SER A 215 6.83 -14.30 11.81
CA SER A 215 7.40 -15.53 11.27
C SER A 215 7.34 -15.44 9.74
N ASN A 216 8.18 -16.20 9.03
CA ASN A 216 8.08 -16.32 7.58
C ASN A 216 7.58 -17.70 7.15
N CYS A 217 6.88 -17.70 6.04
CA CYS A 217 6.22 -18.83 5.42
C CYS A 217 6.61 -18.91 3.96
N TYR A 218 6.56 -20.10 3.38
CA TYR A 218 6.54 -20.26 1.93
C TYR A 218 5.32 -21.11 1.57
N ASP A 219 4.89 -21.00 0.31
CA ASP A 219 3.85 -21.87 -0.21
C ASP A 219 4.47 -23.16 -0.73
N GLU A 220 4.01 -24.29 -0.20
CA GLU A 220 4.29 -25.62 -0.74
C GLU A 220 3.10 -26.07 -1.59
N SER A 221 3.34 -26.57 -2.79
CA SER A 221 2.27 -27.08 -3.64
C SER A 221 1.94 -28.53 -3.28
N TYR A 222 0.66 -28.80 -3.03
CA TYR A 222 0.15 -30.17 -2.85
C TYR A 222 -0.91 -30.51 -3.90
N LEU A 223 -1.01 -31.79 -4.24
CA LEU A 223 -2.05 -32.28 -5.14
C LEU A 223 -3.41 -32.18 -4.43
N CYS A 224 -4.29 -31.33 -4.94
CA CYS A 224 -5.60 -31.07 -4.31
C CYS A 224 -6.79 -31.51 -5.17
N GLY A 225 -6.54 -31.97 -6.39
CA GLY A 225 -7.57 -32.48 -7.27
C GLY A 225 -7.04 -32.79 -8.66
N GLU A 226 -7.95 -33.10 -9.56
CA GLU A 226 -7.66 -33.35 -10.97
C GLU A 226 -8.73 -32.65 -11.82
N SER A 227 -8.29 -31.93 -12.84
CA SER A 227 -9.17 -31.34 -13.85
C SER A 227 -9.21 -32.28 -15.03
N CYS A 228 -10.37 -32.88 -15.28
CA CYS A 228 -10.54 -33.81 -16.39
C CYS A 228 -11.34 -33.19 -17.52
N SER A 229 -10.77 -33.18 -18.72
CA SER A 229 -11.48 -32.84 -19.95
C SER A 229 -11.85 -34.11 -20.73
N ILE A 230 -13.09 -34.22 -21.16
CA ILE A 230 -13.54 -35.25 -22.09
C ILE A 230 -13.34 -34.70 -23.50
N ALA A 231 -12.46 -35.31 -24.28
CA ALA A 231 -12.30 -34.93 -25.68
C ALA A 231 -13.60 -35.24 -26.45
N THR A 232 -14.14 -34.26 -27.16
CA THR A 232 -15.35 -34.39 -27.99
C THR A 232 -15.14 -35.20 -29.28
N SER A 233 -13.93 -35.68 -29.55
CA SER A 233 -13.63 -36.61 -30.64
C SER A 233 -13.95 -38.06 -30.24
N SER A 234 -14.49 -38.82 -31.19
CA SER A 234 -15.16 -40.13 -31.12
C SER A 234 -14.55 -41.27 -30.29
N ASP A 235 -13.39 -41.10 -29.66
CA ASP A 235 -12.66 -42.15 -28.92
C ASP A 235 -12.87 -42.11 -27.39
N GLY A 236 -13.61 -41.12 -26.86
CA GLY A 236 -14.04 -41.08 -25.45
C GLY A 236 -12.94 -41.06 -24.40
N ARG A 237 -11.67 -40.85 -24.78
CA ARG A 237 -10.54 -40.81 -23.83
C ARG A 237 -10.63 -39.58 -22.94
N LYS A 238 -10.67 -39.84 -21.62
CA LYS A 238 -10.63 -38.83 -20.55
C LYS A 238 -9.17 -38.52 -20.24
N SER A 239 -8.75 -37.26 -20.44
CA SER A 239 -7.46 -36.77 -19.97
C SER A 239 -7.68 -35.98 -18.69
N CYS A 240 -6.91 -36.28 -17.65
CA CYS A 240 -6.97 -35.60 -16.37
C CYS A 240 -5.62 -34.98 -16.07
N ASP A 241 -5.61 -33.67 -15.80
CA ASP A 241 -4.43 -32.93 -15.38
C ASP A 241 -4.48 -32.70 -13.86
N PRO A 242 -3.38 -32.91 -13.13
CA PRO A 242 -3.33 -32.68 -11.68
C PRO A 242 -3.49 -31.19 -11.37
N ILE A 243 -4.36 -30.87 -10.41
CA ILE A 243 -4.52 -29.53 -9.85
C ILE A 243 -3.66 -29.44 -8.59
N TRP A 244 -2.77 -28.46 -8.58
CA TRP A 244 -1.90 -28.14 -7.45
C TRP A 244 -2.43 -26.94 -6.69
N CYS A 245 -2.61 -27.08 -5.39
CA CYS A 245 -3.01 -25.99 -4.50
C CYS A 245 -1.82 -25.56 -3.64
N PRO A 246 -1.69 -24.25 -3.33
CA PRO A 246 -0.70 -23.78 -2.36
C PRO A 246 -1.15 -24.11 -0.93
N LEU A 247 -0.22 -24.59 -0.12
CA LEU A 247 -0.36 -24.74 1.33
C LEU A 247 0.76 -23.94 2.01
N PRO A 248 0.43 -22.93 2.83
CA PRO A 248 1.45 -22.22 3.58
C PRO A 248 2.16 -23.17 4.56
N ARG A 249 3.49 -23.13 4.56
CA ARG A 249 4.35 -23.82 5.54
C ARG A 249 5.26 -22.81 6.24
N LEU A 250 5.39 -22.99 7.55
CA LEU A 250 6.27 -22.19 8.39
C LEU A 250 7.74 -22.52 8.05
N ASP A 251 8.50 -21.51 7.64
CA ASP A 251 9.94 -21.61 7.42
C ASP A 251 10.69 -21.36 8.73
N LYS A 252 10.51 -20.15 9.29
CA LYS A 252 11.14 -19.75 10.55
C LYS A 252 10.08 -19.29 11.54
N PRO A 253 10.02 -19.91 12.73
CA PRO A 253 9.13 -19.46 13.79
C PRO A 253 9.60 -18.13 14.37
N THR A 254 8.76 -17.52 15.19
CA THR A 254 9.08 -16.27 15.88
C THR A 254 10.32 -16.37 16.77
N SER A 255 10.54 -17.51 17.43
CA SER A 255 11.73 -17.75 18.27
C SER A 255 13.04 -17.63 17.49
N TYR A 256 13.07 -18.01 16.20
CA TYR A 256 14.28 -17.90 15.38
C TYR A 256 14.77 -16.45 15.27
N TYR A 257 13.85 -15.50 15.09
CA TYR A 257 14.17 -14.07 14.99
C TYR A 257 14.63 -13.51 16.33
N VAL A 258 13.99 -13.94 17.41
CA VAL A 258 14.36 -13.56 18.78
C VAL A 258 15.76 -14.08 19.15
N ASP A 259 16.05 -15.35 18.87
CA ASP A 259 17.36 -15.96 19.15
C ASP A 259 18.47 -15.29 18.32
N SER A 260 18.19 -14.96 17.06
CA SER A 260 19.10 -14.19 16.20
C SER A 260 19.41 -12.80 16.77
N ALA A 261 18.39 -12.08 17.27
CA ALA A 261 18.58 -10.80 17.93
C ALA A 261 19.28 -10.93 19.29
N ALA A 262 19.04 -12.02 20.02
CA ALA A 262 19.63 -12.27 21.34
C ALA A 262 21.16 -12.31 21.29
N HIS A 263 21.75 -12.87 20.23
CA HIS A 263 23.20 -12.84 20.03
C HIS A 263 23.76 -11.41 19.94
N ARG A 264 23.03 -10.48 19.31
CA ARG A 264 23.43 -9.07 19.21
C ARG A 264 23.28 -8.37 20.56
N VAL A 265 22.19 -8.64 21.28
CA VAL A 265 21.99 -8.11 22.64
C VAL A 265 23.12 -8.57 23.58
N MET A 266 23.54 -9.83 23.50
CA MET A 266 24.67 -10.33 24.27
C MET A 266 25.99 -9.62 23.92
N SER A 267 26.19 -9.26 22.65
CA SER A 267 27.38 -8.50 22.23
C SER A 267 27.44 -7.08 22.84
N CYS A 268 26.30 -6.53 23.25
CA CYS A 268 26.21 -5.27 24.01
C CYS A 268 26.44 -5.44 25.52
N GLY A 269 26.90 -6.61 25.97
CA GLY A 269 27.26 -6.87 27.37
C GLY A 269 26.10 -7.34 28.25
N PHE A 270 24.95 -7.66 27.68
CA PHE A 270 23.81 -8.22 28.40
C PHE A 270 23.91 -9.74 28.53
N ARG A 271 23.26 -10.28 29.57
CA ARG A 271 23.08 -11.72 29.79
C ARG A 271 21.62 -12.07 29.60
N LEU A 272 21.35 -13.18 28.93
CA LEU A 272 19.99 -13.69 28.76
C LEU A 272 19.50 -14.32 30.07
N ILE A 273 18.26 -14.03 30.44
CA ILE A 273 17.61 -14.58 31.64
C ILE A 273 16.20 -15.04 31.30
N LYS A 274 15.58 -15.80 32.20
CA LYS A 274 14.21 -16.30 31.98
C LYS A 274 13.16 -15.20 32.17
N THR A 275 13.35 -14.35 33.18
CA THR A 275 12.36 -13.36 33.62
C THR A 275 13.05 -12.13 34.19
N VAL A 276 12.53 -10.94 33.90
CA VAL A 276 12.99 -9.67 34.49
C VAL A 276 12.23 -9.33 35.78
N PRO A 277 12.82 -8.52 36.68
CA PRO A 277 12.20 -8.21 37.98
C PRO A 277 11.11 -7.12 37.93
N GLY A 278 10.93 -6.40 36.81
CA GLY A 278 10.00 -5.27 36.75
C GLY A 278 9.52 -4.94 35.33
N LEU A 279 8.89 -3.77 35.20
CA LEU A 279 8.27 -3.32 33.95
C LEU A 279 9.33 -2.96 32.89
N VAL A 280 9.08 -3.41 31.66
CA VAL A 280 9.88 -3.08 30.48
C VAL A 280 8.97 -2.43 29.45
N ASP A 281 9.00 -1.10 29.36
CA ASP A 281 8.08 -0.31 28.53
C ASP A 281 8.80 0.66 27.58
N LYS A 282 10.14 0.74 27.64
CA LYS A 282 10.92 1.70 26.84
C LYS A 282 11.52 1.02 25.61
N ARG A 283 10.85 1.13 24.47
CA ARG A 283 11.35 0.65 23.18
C ARG A 283 12.65 1.37 22.77
N ILE A 284 13.60 0.61 22.23
CA ILE A 284 14.76 1.15 21.51
C ILE A 284 14.30 1.62 20.14
N ALA A 285 14.25 2.95 19.91
CA ALA A 285 13.61 3.54 18.74
C ALA A 285 14.47 3.49 17.46
N ASN A 286 15.09 2.35 17.16
CA ASN A 286 15.71 2.10 15.85
C ASN A 286 14.75 1.26 14.99
N PRO A 287 14.10 1.85 13.96
CA PRO A 287 13.10 1.15 13.13
C PRO A 287 13.66 -0.08 12.39
N ARG A 288 14.98 -0.20 12.26
CA ARG A 288 15.60 -1.34 11.58
C ARG A 288 15.67 -2.58 12.44
N ILE A 289 15.52 -2.44 13.76
CA ILE A 289 15.36 -3.60 14.64
C ILE A 289 14.10 -4.35 14.21
N GLU A 290 12.97 -3.65 14.06
CA GLU A 290 11.73 -4.26 13.56
C GLU A 290 11.81 -4.61 12.08
N GLY A 291 12.38 -3.73 11.23
CA GLY A 291 12.43 -3.94 9.78
C GLY A 291 13.33 -5.10 9.33
N LYS A 292 14.51 -5.27 9.96
CA LYS A 292 15.51 -6.28 9.55
C LYS A 292 15.55 -7.50 10.45
N LEU A 293 15.37 -7.32 11.77
CA LEU A 293 15.43 -8.43 12.72
C LEU A 293 14.05 -8.97 13.09
N TRP A 294 12.97 -8.25 12.75
CA TRP A 294 11.58 -8.66 12.99
C TRP A 294 11.26 -8.89 14.48
N VAL A 295 11.92 -8.10 15.33
CA VAL A 295 11.72 -8.07 16.77
C VAL A 295 11.60 -6.63 17.25
N LYS A 296 11.10 -6.45 18.45
CA LYS A 296 11.05 -5.19 19.19
C LYS A 296 11.91 -5.38 20.43
N ILE A 297 12.88 -4.49 20.62
CA ILE A 297 13.70 -4.48 21.84
C ILE A 297 13.22 -3.35 22.73
N SER A 298 12.95 -3.69 23.98
CA SER A 298 12.57 -2.72 25.01
C SER A 298 13.42 -2.91 26.26
N VAL A 299 13.66 -1.81 26.97
CA VAL A 299 14.38 -1.77 28.26
C VAL A 299 13.51 -1.07 29.30
N ASN A 300 13.91 -1.16 30.57
CA ASN A 300 13.21 -0.51 31.67
C ASN A 300 13.46 1.00 31.74
N HIS A 301 14.64 1.49 31.37
CA HIS A 301 14.96 2.93 31.33
C HIS A 301 16.21 3.23 30.47
N PHE A 302 16.51 4.52 30.23
CA PHE A 302 17.61 4.98 29.37
C PHE A 302 18.77 5.70 30.10
N ASN A 303 18.69 5.94 31.41
CA ASN A 303 19.55 6.83 32.24
C ASN A 303 19.18 8.32 32.30
N GLY A 304 17.96 8.70 31.91
CA GLY A 304 17.49 10.10 31.93
C GLY A 304 17.31 10.69 30.53
N SER A 305 17.06 12.00 30.45
CA SER A 305 16.74 12.70 29.19
C SER A 305 17.96 13.01 28.31
N ASP A 306 19.12 13.26 28.95
CA ASP A 306 20.28 13.85 28.28
C ASP A 306 21.44 12.85 28.12
N ASN A 307 21.39 11.72 28.83
CA ASN A 307 22.39 10.66 28.79
C ASN A 307 21.74 9.32 28.55
N VAL A 308 22.25 8.58 27.57
CA VAL A 308 21.84 7.21 27.27
C VAL A 308 22.92 6.28 27.81
N PHE A 309 22.56 5.20 28.51
CA PHE A 309 23.54 4.17 28.88
C PHE A 309 24.27 3.68 27.63
N GLU A 310 25.60 3.51 27.70
CA GLU A 310 26.39 2.98 26.58
C GLU A 310 25.83 1.65 26.06
N GLN A 311 25.36 0.79 26.98
CA GLN A 311 24.69 -0.46 26.63
C GLN A 311 23.38 -0.25 25.84
N VAL A 312 22.58 0.76 26.19
CA VAL A 312 21.36 1.12 25.45
C VAL A 312 21.71 1.70 24.08
N GLN A 313 22.77 2.52 24.00
CA GLN A 313 23.26 3.04 22.74
C GLN A 313 23.75 1.89 21.83
N CYS A 314 24.46 0.90 22.38
CA CYS A 314 24.84 -0.30 21.65
C CYS A 314 23.61 -1.06 21.10
N LEU A 315 22.54 -1.21 21.88
CA LEU A 315 21.29 -1.80 21.39
C LEU A 315 20.67 -1.00 20.25
N TYR A 316 20.76 0.33 20.30
CA TYR A 316 20.32 1.19 19.21
C TYR A 316 21.17 1.00 17.96
N ASP A 317 22.48 0.85 18.09
CA ASP A 317 23.43 0.75 16.96
C ASP A 317 23.65 -0.69 16.44
N MET A 318 23.08 -1.72 17.07
CA MET A 318 23.34 -3.14 16.73
C MET A 318 22.87 -3.55 15.31
N VAL A 319 22.10 -2.69 14.64
CA VAL A 319 21.71 -2.82 13.24
C VAL A 319 22.26 -1.63 12.47
N GLU A 320 23.35 -1.87 11.73
CA GLU A 320 24.12 -0.84 11.03
C GLU A 320 23.25 0.07 10.13
N PRO A 321 23.64 1.35 10.01
CA PRO A 321 23.15 2.20 8.94
C PRO A 321 23.63 1.73 7.56
N PRO A 322 22.79 1.89 6.50
CA PRO A 322 23.18 1.62 5.13
C PRO A 322 24.31 2.53 4.66
#